data_AF-A0A7J8XAD7-F1
#
_entry.id   AF-A0A7J8XAD7-F1
#
_cell.length_a   1.000
_cell.length_b   1.000
_cell.length_c   1.000
_cell.angle_alpha   90.00
_cell.angle_beta   90.00
_cell.angle_gamma   90.00
#
_symmetry.space_group_name_H-M   'P 1'
#
loop_
_entity.id
_entity.type
_entity.pdbx_description
1 polymer ?
#
loop_
_entity_poly.entity_id
_entity_poly.type
_entity_poly.pdbx_seq_one_letter_code
_entity_poly.pdbx_strand_id
1 'polypeptide(L)'
;MIRFGAHVVLVLRYLLAEEIKDTFREKLMTVGDRILHMYSLFLFSKHHEELVGIYASQLASHRCIDLFVHMMELRLNSSVHVKYKIFLSAMEYLPFSQGDDSKGSFEEIIERLLSRSRETKAGKFDETSDVVEQHRLQSLQKALVVQWLCFTPPSTITDVKDISAKLLMRALIHREFALISMWRVPAMPIGAHELLSFLAEPLKQLSETPDTFEDYVSENLKEFQD
;
A
#
# COMPACT_ATOMS: atom_id res chain seq x y z
N MET A 1 -22.69 -5.95 -20.27
CA MET A 1 -23.70 -5.75 -19.20
C MET A 1 -23.12 -5.15 -17.92
N ILE A 2 -22.12 -5.75 -17.27
CA ILE A 2 -21.59 -5.23 -16.00
C ILE A 2 -20.97 -3.81 -16.08
N ARG A 3 -20.24 -3.49 -17.16
CA ARG A 3 -19.72 -2.14 -17.43
C ARG A 3 -20.81 -1.09 -17.39
N PHE A 4 -21.89 -1.31 -18.16
CA PHE A 4 -23.03 -0.39 -18.21
C PHE A 4 -23.65 -0.19 -16.83
N GLY A 5 -23.87 -1.29 -16.08
CA GLY A 5 -24.36 -1.22 -14.70
C GLY A 5 -23.47 -0.37 -13.80
N ALA A 6 -22.15 -0.54 -13.85
CA ALA A 6 -21.22 0.25 -13.05
C ALA A 6 -21.30 1.75 -13.39
N HIS A 7 -21.35 2.12 -14.68
CA HIS A 7 -21.45 3.52 -15.08
C HIS A 7 -22.80 4.14 -14.66
N VAL A 8 -23.90 3.40 -14.77
CA VAL A 8 -25.21 3.84 -14.29
C VAL A 8 -25.18 4.09 -12.79
N VAL A 9 -24.57 3.20 -12.00
CA VAL A 9 -24.42 3.41 -10.55
C VAL A 9 -23.65 4.70 -10.25
N LEU A 10 -22.55 4.97 -10.96
CA LEU A 10 -21.78 6.20 -10.77
C LEU A 10 -22.62 7.45 -11.05
N VAL A 11 -23.33 7.47 -12.18
CA VAL A 11 -24.19 8.59 -12.57
C VAL A 11 -25.33 8.78 -11.56
N LEU A 12 -25.99 7.69 -11.14
CA LEU A 12 -27.05 7.78 -10.15
C LEU A 12 -26.52 8.30 -8.81
N ARG A 13 -25.35 7.85 -8.32
CA ARG A 13 -24.77 8.37 -7.07
C ARG A 13 -24.44 9.86 -7.17
N TYR A 14 -23.94 10.29 -8.33
CA TYR A 14 -23.62 11.69 -8.57
C TYR A 14 -24.85 12.59 -8.60
N LEU A 15 -25.87 12.23 -9.39
CA LEU A 15 -27.08 13.03 -9.54
C LEU A 15 -27.95 13.05 -8.29
N LEU A 16 -27.85 12.02 -7.45
CA LEU A 16 -28.83 11.74 -6.41
C LEU A 16 -28.25 11.83 -4.99
N ALA A 17 -27.08 12.45 -4.83
CA ALA A 17 -26.40 12.59 -3.56
C ALA A 17 -27.24 13.35 -2.50
N GLU A 18 -28.10 14.28 -2.93
CA GLU A 18 -28.85 15.21 -2.06
C GLU A 18 -30.39 15.04 -2.14
N GLU A 19 -30.94 14.41 -3.19
CA GLU A 19 -32.37 14.58 -3.56
C GLU A 19 -33.30 13.37 -3.31
N ILE A 20 -32.85 12.27 -2.69
CA ILE A 20 -33.66 11.03 -2.63
C ILE A 20 -34.10 10.60 -1.22
N LYS A 21 -35.35 10.11 -1.14
CA LYS A 21 -35.88 9.22 -0.09
C LYS A 21 -34.86 8.17 0.38
N ASP A 22 -34.58 8.14 1.67
CA ASP A 22 -33.55 7.28 2.29
C ASP A 22 -33.58 5.81 1.83
N THR A 23 -34.76 5.23 1.60
CA THR A 23 -34.90 3.82 1.18
C THR A 23 -34.35 3.50 -0.21
N PHE A 24 -34.44 4.40 -1.18
CA PHE A 24 -33.84 4.18 -2.50
C PHE A 24 -32.33 4.43 -2.45
N ARG A 25 -31.90 5.45 -1.70
CA ARG A 25 -30.48 5.73 -1.46
C ARG A 25 -29.79 4.51 -0.85
N GLU A 26 -30.36 3.92 0.20
CA GLU A 26 -29.83 2.70 0.83
C GLU A 26 -29.68 1.53 -0.16
N LYS A 27 -30.70 1.30 -1.00
CA LYS A 27 -30.65 0.28 -2.05
C LYS A 27 -29.58 0.58 -3.09
N LEU A 28 -29.46 1.83 -3.53
CA LEU A 28 -28.43 2.27 -4.47
C LEU A 28 -27.02 2.12 -3.89
N MET A 29 -26.84 2.40 -2.60
CA MET A 29 -25.56 2.17 -1.92
C MET A 29 -25.25 0.68 -1.85
N THR A 30 -26.19 -0.14 -1.38
CA THR A 30 -25.97 -1.58 -1.18
C THR A 30 -25.76 -2.35 -2.50
N VAL A 31 -26.66 -2.17 -3.47
CA VAL A 31 -26.58 -2.85 -4.78
C VAL A 31 -25.46 -2.23 -5.62
N GLY A 32 -25.33 -0.90 -5.57
CA GLY A 32 -24.26 -0.19 -6.28
C GLY A 32 -22.88 -0.63 -5.83
N ASP A 33 -22.64 -0.81 -4.52
CA ASP A 33 -21.36 -1.27 -4.00
C ASP A 33 -21.01 -2.65 -4.54
N ARG A 34 -21.99 -3.56 -4.63
CA ARG A 34 -21.78 -4.89 -5.22
C ARG A 34 -21.42 -4.79 -6.70
N ILE A 35 -22.12 -3.96 -7.47
CA ILE A 35 -21.87 -3.79 -8.91
C ILE A 35 -20.47 -3.19 -9.14
N LEU A 36 -20.13 -2.13 -8.41
CA LEU A 36 -18.84 -1.45 -8.51
C LEU A 36 -17.70 -2.38 -8.08
N HIS A 37 -17.86 -3.11 -6.97
CA HIS A 37 -16.87 -4.07 -6.51
C HIS A 37 -16.63 -5.18 -7.55
N MET A 38 -17.68 -5.79 -8.09
CA MET A 38 -17.55 -6.81 -9.14
C MET A 38 -16.90 -6.24 -10.41
N TYR A 39 -17.21 -5.00 -10.78
CA TYR A 39 -16.60 -4.38 -11.95
C TYR A 39 -15.12 -4.02 -11.74
N SER A 40 -14.74 -3.55 -10.56
CA SER A 40 -13.34 -3.34 -10.18
C SER A 40 -12.53 -4.63 -10.25
N LEU A 41 -13.07 -5.74 -9.71
CA LEU A 41 -12.43 -7.06 -9.85
C LEU A 41 -12.36 -7.52 -11.31
N PHE A 42 -13.38 -7.23 -12.12
CA PHE A 42 -13.35 -7.52 -13.55
C PHE A 42 -12.24 -6.73 -14.26
N LEU A 43 -12.10 -5.42 -14.01
CA LEU A 43 -11.02 -4.60 -14.58
C LEU A 43 -9.64 -5.13 -14.18
N PHE A 44 -9.47 -5.45 -12.90
CA PHE A 44 -8.26 -6.06 -12.37
C PHE A 44 -7.93 -7.41 -13.04
N SER A 45 -8.94 -8.26 -13.28
CA SER A 45 -8.77 -9.54 -14.00
C SER A 45 -8.39 -9.37 -15.48
N LYS A 46 -8.63 -8.18 -16.04
CA LYS A 46 -8.29 -7.82 -17.43
C LYS A 46 -7.02 -6.99 -17.54
N HIS A 47 -6.24 -6.87 -16.45
CA HIS A 47 -4.99 -6.09 -16.42
C HIS A 47 -5.20 -4.59 -16.72
N HIS A 48 -6.35 -4.07 -16.29
CA HIS A 48 -6.67 -2.65 -16.30
C HIS A 48 -6.58 -2.07 -14.89
N GLU A 49 -5.46 -2.35 -14.20
CA GLU A 49 -5.21 -1.87 -12.84
C GLU A 49 -5.34 -0.35 -12.71
N GLU A 50 -4.97 0.40 -13.76
CA GLU A 50 -5.05 1.87 -13.79
C GLU A 50 -6.48 2.43 -13.70
N LEU A 51 -7.51 1.63 -14.03
CA LEU A 51 -8.91 2.09 -14.04
C LEU A 51 -9.68 1.73 -12.76
N VAL A 52 -9.10 0.92 -11.88
CA VAL A 52 -9.80 0.37 -10.70
C VAL A 52 -10.26 1.49 -9.77
N GLY A 53 -9.44 2.51 -9.57
CA GLY A 53 -9.63 3.60 -8.61
C GLY A 53 -10.90 4.41 -8.86
N ILE A 54 -11.28 4.59 -10.13
CA ILE A 54 -12.52 5.25 -10.54
C ILE A 54 -13.74 4.62 -9.84
N TYR A 55 -13.75 3.29 -9.74
CA TYR A 55 -14.89 2.53 -9.21
C TYR A 55 -14.69 2.16 -7.74
N ALA A 56 -13.47 1.80 -7.34
CA ALA A 56 -13.15 1.42 -5.98
C ALA A 56 -13.30 2.58 -4.99
N SER A 57 -12.95 3.81 -5.38
CA SER A 57 -13.09 5.02 -4.54
C SER A 57 -14.54 5.38 -4.18
N GLN A 58 -15.49 4.78 -4.90
CA GLN A 58 -16.92 5.04 -4.71
C GLN A 58 -17.55 4.05 -3.73
N LEU A 59 -16.84 2.99 -3.36
CA LEU A 59 -17.28 2.02 -2.35
C LEU A 59 -17.24 2.62 -0.95
N ALA A 60 -18.00 2.05 -0.01
CA ALA A 60 -17.82 2.34 1.40
C ALA A 60 -16.35 2.15 1.83
N SER A 61 -15.85 3.04 2.71
CA SER A 61 -14.44 3.12 3.13
C SER A 61 -13.79 1.74 3.37
N HIS A 62 -14.36 0.93 4.27
CA HIS A 62 -13.84 -0.41 4.58
C HIS A 62 -13.71 -1.32 3.36
N ARG A 63 -14.71 -1.33 2.45
CA ARG A 63 -14.70 -2.16 1.24
C ARG A 63 -13.69 -1.68 0.21
N CYS A 64 -13.50 -0.37 0.11
CA CYS A 64 -12.49 0.23 -0.74
C CYS A 64 -11.09 -0.23 -0.30
N ILE A 65 -10.81 -0.09 1.00
CA ILE A 65 -9.53 -0.47 1.59
C ILE A 65 -9.28 -1.96 1.41
N ASP A 66 -10.23 -2.82 1.77
CA ASP A 66 -10.09 -4.28 1.66
C ASP A 66 -9.84 -4.71 0.20
N LEU A 67 -10.49 -4.06 -0.76
CA LEU A 67 -10.31 -4.34 -2.18
C LEU A 67 -8.91 -4.00 -2.66
N PHE A 68 -8.38 -2.82 -2.30
CA PHE A 68 -7.02 -2.43 -2.67
C PHE A 68 -5.97 -3.31 -1.99
N VAL A 69 -6.11 -3.60 -0.69
CA VAL A 69 -5.23 -4.52 0.02
C VAL A 69 -5.21 -5.88 -0.69
N HIS A 70 -6.38 -6.43 -1.02
CA HIS A 70 -6.47 -7.71 -1.73
C HIS A 70 -5.77 -7.68 -3.11
N MET A 71 -5.99 -6.64 -3.91
CA MET A 71 -5.36 -6.50 -5.23
C MET A 71 -3.84 -6.33 -5.15
N MET A 72 -3.35 -5.55 -4.18
CA MET A 72 -1.92 -5.37 -3.93
C MET A 72 -1.25 -6.68 -3.50
N GLU A 73 -1.91 -7.46 -2.63
CA GLU A 73 -1.44 -8.80 -2.22
C GLU A 73 -1.33 -9.75 -3.42
N LEU A 74 -2.37 -9.82 -4.26
CA LEU A 74 -2.36 -10.64 -5.47
C LEU A 74 -1.27 -10.24 -6.48
N ARG A 75 -0.74 -9.03 -6.38
CA ARG A 75 0.27 -8.48 -7.30
C ARG A 75 1.65 -8.32 -6.66
N LEU A 76 1.86 -8.85 -5.46
CA LEU A 76 3.17 -8.81 -4.77
C LEU A 76 4.32 -9.38 -5.60
N ASN A 77 4.08 -10.41 -6.41
CA ASN A 77 5.09 -11.03 -7.27
C ASN A 77 5.04 -10.55 -8.73
N SER A 78 4.17 -9.59 -9.05
CA SER A 78 4.09 -9.02 -10.40
C SER A 78 5.21 -8.02 -10.67
N SER A 79 5.37 -7.64 -11.94
CA SER A 79 6.37 -6.64 -12.33
C SER A 79 6.13 -5.30 -11.65
N VAL A 80 7.21 -4.53 -11.46
CA VAL A 80 7.18 -3.18 -10.88
C VAL A 80 6.19 -2.28 -11.63
N HIS A 81 6.09 -2.42 -12.96
CA HIS A 81 5.16 -1.66 -13.77
C HIS A 81 3.69 -1.94 -13.43
N VAL A 82 3.31 -3.22 -13.25
CA VAL A 82 1.93 -3.60 -12.87
C VAL A 82 1.60 -3.10 -11.47
N LYS A 83 2.54 -3.23 -10.52
CA LYS A 83 2.39 -2.67 -9.18
C LYS A 83 2.18 -1.15 -9.23
N TYR A 84 3.00 -0.45 -10.00
CA TYR A 84 2.91 1.00 -10.13
C TYR A 84 1.54 1.46 -10.63
N LYS A 85 0.90 0.73 -11.56
CA LYS A 85 -0.47 1.03 -12.00
C LYS A 85 -1.51 0.99 -10.87
N ILE A 86 -1.41 0.01 -9.97
CA ILE A 86 -2.32 -0.11 -8.81
C ILE A 86 -2.06 1.03 -7.83
N PHE A 87 -0.78 1.31 -7.57
CA PHE A 87 -0.38 2.44 -6.73
C PHE A 87 -0.92 3.76 -7.27
N LEU A 88 -0.70 4.05 -8.56
CA LEU A 88 -1.25 5.21 -9.24
C LEU A 88 -2.77 5.28 -9.12
N SER A 89 -3.44 4.17 -9.41
CA SER A 89 -4.89 4.09 -9.35
C SER A 89 -5.45 4.34 -7.94
N ALA A 90 -4.70 4.02 -6.87
CA ALA A 90 -5.12 4.35 -5.51
C ALA A 90 -4.85 5.83 -5.22
N MET A 91 -3.65 6.33 -5.55
CA MET A 91 -3.22 7.70 -5.27
C MET A 91 -4.01 8.78 -6.00
N GLU A 92 -4.49 8.49 -7.22
CA GLU A 92 -5.28 9.46 -7.99
C GLU A 92 -6.72 9.62 -7.48
N TYR A 93 -7.28 8.59 -6.84
CA TYR A 93 -8.71 8.53 -6.51
C TYR A 93 -9.02 8.48 -5.02
N LEU A 94 -8.01 8.26 -4.17
CA LEU A 94 -8.15 8.23 -2.71
C LEU A 94 -7.34 9.37 -2.08
N PRO A 95 -7.85 9.97 -0.99
CA PRO A 95 -7.03 10.83 -0.16
C PRO A 95 -5.86 10.03 0.44
N PHE A 96 -4.73 10.71 0.67
CA PHE A 96 -3.59 10.05 1.30
C PHE A 96 -3.91 9.63 2.74
N SER A 97 -4.28 10.60 3.58
CA SER A 97 -4.66 10.39 4.98
C SER A 97 -6.17 10.53 5.20
N GLN A 98 -6.70 9.94 6.27
CA GLN A 98 -8.12 10.05 6.62
C GLN A 98 -8.47 11.50 6.94
N GLY A 99 -9.30 12.12 6.10
CA GLY A 99 -9.81 13.48 6.31
C GLY A 99 -11.31 13.51 6.59
N ASP A 100 -12.08 12.76 5.81
CA ASP A 100 -13.52 12.60 5.95
C ASP A 100 -13.82 11.10 6.11
N ASP A 101 -14.52 10.71 7.18
CA ASP A 101 -14.75 9.30 7.56
C ASP A 101 -15.53 8.49 6.50
N SER A 102 -16.03 9.19 5.48
CA SER A 102 -16.80 8.62 4.38
C SER A 102 -15.96 7.83 3.36
N LYS A 103 -14.65 8.12 3.23
CA LYS A 103 -13.78 7.53 2.19
C LYS A 103 -12.60 6.77 2.78
N GLY A 104 -12.20 5.71 2.07
CA GLY A 104 -10.96 4.99 2.38
C GLY A 104 -9.73 5.84 2.07
N SER A 105 -8.67 5.67 2.85
CA SER A 105 -7.40 6.38 2.66
C SER A 105 -6.29 5.44 2.17
N PHE A 106 -5.33 6.00 1.42
CA PHE A 106 -4.15 5.23 0.98
C PHE A 106 -3.28 4.80 2.18
N GLU A 107 -3.16 5.67 3.17
CA GLU A 107 -2.45 5.42 4.41
C GLU A 107 -2.95 4.17 5.13
N GLU A 108 -4.27 4.02 5.27
CA GLU A 108 -4.88 2.85 5.91
C GLU A 108 -4.69 1.56 5.08
N ILE A 109 -4.73 1.64 3.75
CA ILE A 109 -4.42 0.50 2.86
C ILE A 109 -3.01 -0.02 3.14
N ILE A 110 -2.03 0.88 3.19
CA ILE A 110 -0.64 0.53 3.45
C ILE A 110 -0.45 -0.01 4.86
N GLU A 111 -1.09 0.58 5.87
CA GLU A 111 -1.01 0.10 7.25
C GLU A 111 -1.57 -1.32 7.40
N ARG A 112 -2.73 -1.60 6.79
CA ARG A 112 -3.30 -2.95 6.76
C ARG A 112 -2.40 -3.94 6.00
N LEU A 113 -1.83 -3.54 4.87
CA LEU A 113 -0.91 -4.38 4.09
C LEU A 113 0.37 -4.72 4.89
N LEU A 114 0.94 -3.74 5.58
CA LEU A 114 2.10 -3.93 6.45
C LEU A 114 1.75 -4.80 7.66
N SER A 115 0.61 -4.60 8.31
CA SER A 115 0.16 -5.46 9.43
C SER A 115 0.03 -6.92 9.01
N ARG A 116 -0.68 -7.17 7.90
CA ARG A 116 -0.89 -8.53 7.38
C ARG A 116 0.42 -9.22 6.98
N SER A 117 1.44 -8.46 6.55
CA SER A 117 2.79 -8.98 6.28
C SER A 117 3.56 -9.40 7.55
N ARG A 118 3.19 -8.88 8.72
CA ARG A 118 3.72 -9.29 10.03
C ARG A 118 2.97 -10.50 10.60
N GLU A 119 1.67 -10.60 10.29
CA GLU A 119 0.76 -11.66 10.74
C GLU A 119 0.90 -12.98 9.98
N THR A 120 1.64 -13.03 8.86
CA THR A 120 2.07 -14.27 8.23
C THR A 120 3.06 -15.03 9.12
N LYS A 121 2.55 -15.51 10.27
CA LYS A 121 3.11 -16.63 11.02
C LYS A 121 3.25 -17.79 10.06
N ALA A 122 4.31 -18.57 10.29
CA ALA A 122 4.54 -19.88 9.71
C ALA A 122 3.19 -20.59 9.50
N GLY A 123 2.71 -20.63 8.25
CA GLY A 123 1.62 -21.53 7.91
C GLY A 123 2.05 -22.94 8.32
N LYS A 124 1.09 -23.83 8.56
CA LYS A 124 1.29 -25.27 8.78
C LYS A 124 2.04 -25.91 7.60
N PHE A 125 3.30 -25.56 7.44
CA PHE A 125 4.26 -26.21 6.58
C PHE A 125 5.01 -27.16 7.48
N ASP A 126 5.13 -28.37 6.94
CA ASP A 126 5.77 -29.55 7.51
C ASP A 126 6.95 -29.16 8.43
N GLU A 127 7.04 -29.77 9.60
CA GLU A 127 8.09 -29.55 10.63
C GLU A 127 9.53 -29.80 10.11
N THR A 128 9.67 -30.08 8.82
CA THR A 128 10.89 -30.42 8.08
C THR A 128 11.46 -29.25 7.26
N SER A 129 10.78 -28.12 7.13
CA SER A 129 11.31 -26.97 6.37
C SER A 129 12.40 -26.23 7.18
N ASP A 130 13.56 -26.00 6.56
CA ASP A 130 14.69 -25.27 7.14
C ASP A 130 14.23 -23.87 7.63
N VAL A 131 14.38 -23.63 8.94
CA VAL A 131 14.03 -22.37 9.63
C VAL A 131 14.65 -21.16 8.92
N VAL A 132 15.84 -21.34 8.32
CA VAL A 132 16.53 -20.31 7.55
C VAL A 132 15.79 -19.95 6.26
N GLU A 133 15.29 -20.96 5.54
CA GLU A 133 14.54 -20.74 4.30
C GLU A 133 13.18 -20.07 4.59
N GLN A 134 12.55 -20.43 5.70
CA GLN A 134 11.33 -19.78 6.15
C GLN A 134 11.56 -18.30 6.48
N HIS A 135 12.64 -17.98 7.21
CA HIS A 135 13.02 -16.60 7.50
C HIS A 135 13.34 -15.81 6.23
N ARG A 136 13.98 -16.44 5.25
CA ARG A 136 14.29 -15.85 3.94
C ARG A 136 13.03 -15.50 3.16
N LEU A 137 12.04 -16.40 3.11
CA LEU A 137 10.76 -16.17 2.41
C LEU A 137 9.92 -15.08 3.09
N GLN A 138 9.86 -15.08 4.42
CA GLN A 138 9.19 -14.00 5.17
C GLN A 138 9.87 -12.65 4.95
N SER A 139 11.20 -12.62 4.97
CA SER A 139 11.97 -11.39 4.69
C SER A 139 11.74 -10.89 3.26
N LEU A 140 11.66 -11.80 2.28
CA LEU A 140 11.32 -11.47 0.90
C LEU A 140 9.90 -10.88 0.79
N GLN A 141 8.92 -11.49 1.46
CA GLN A 141 7.54 -11.00 1.45
C GLN A 141 7.43 -9.60 2.06
N LYS A 142 8.09 -9.37 3.20
CA LYS A 142 8.16 -8.04 3.84
C LYS A 142 8.81 -7.01 2.92
N ALA A 143 9.91 -7.36 2.27
CA ALA A 143 10.56 -6.49 1.30
C ALA A 143 9.60 -6.13 0.14
N LEU A 144 8.91 -7.11 -0.44
CA LEU A 144 7.97 -6.88 -1.55
C LEU A 144 6.79 -5.97 -1.16
N VAL A 145 6.36 -6.02 0.10
CA VAL A 145 5.33 -5.11 0.64
C VAL A 145 5.90 -3.69 0.82
N VAL A 146 7.14 -3.56 1.32
CA VAL A 146 7.77 -2.24 1.49
C VAL A 146 7.99 -1.53 0.15
N GLN A 147 8.11 -2.27 -0.97
CA GLN A 147 8.23 -1.68 -2.31
C GLN A 147 7.07 -0.72 -2.66
N TRP A 148 5.86 -0.93 -2.11
CA TRP A 148 4.73 -0.02 -2.32
C TRP A 148 4.97 1.39 -1.75
N LEU A 149 5.77 1.51 -0.69
CA LEU A 149 6.16 2.77 -0.07
C LEU A 149 7.25 3.51 -0.86
N CYS A 150 7.97 2.81 -1.74
CA CYS A 150 9.08 3.37 -2.50
C CYS A 150 8.65 3.96 -3.86
N PHE A 151 7.36 3.91 -4.20
CA PHE A 151 6.87 4.51 -5.43
C PHE A 151 6.77 6.02 -5.32
N THR A 152 7.20 6.72 -6.37
CA THR A 152 7.02 8.16 -6.50
C THR A 152 5.55 8.46 -6.80
N PRO A 153 4.87 9.26 -5.96
CA PRO A 153 3.52 9.72 -6.23
C PRO A 153 3.44 10.48 -7.56
N PRO A 154 2.31 10.39 -8.30
CA PRO A 154 2.14 11.14 -9.54
C PRO A 154 2.13 12.63 -9.25
N SER A 155 2.76 13.45 -10.09
CA SER A 155 2.86 14.91 -9.88
C SER A 155 1.53 15.66 -9.98
N THR A 156 0.46 14.96 -10.35
CA THR A 156 -0.90 15.49 -10.54
C THR A 156 -1.69 15.63 -9.25
N ILE A 157 -1.28 14.94 -8.16
CA ILE A 157 -1.96 15.03 -6.86
C ILE A 157 -1.54 16.32 -6.14
N THR A 158 -2.36 16.78 -5.20
CA THR A 158 -1.98 17.88 -4.31
C THR A 158 -0.97 17.40 -3.27
N ASP A 159 -0.13 18.31 -2.77
CA ASP A 159 0.80 18.03 -1.66
C ASP A 159 1.79 16.88 -1.90
N VAL A 160 2.19 16.64 -3.15
CA VAL A 160 3.14 15.58 -3.56
C VAL A 160 4.38 15.54 -2.68
N LYS A 161 4.94 16.69 -2.30
CA LYS A 161 6.15 16.76 -1.46
C LYS A 161 5.92 16.21 -0.06
N ASP A 162 4.81 16.58 0.58
CA ASP A 162 4.44 16.10 1.91
C ASP A 162 4.13 14.59 1.88
N ILE A 163 3.33 14.16 0.90
CA ILE A 163 3.01 12.75 0.68
C ILE A 163 4.28 11.92 0.44
N SER A 164 5.19 12.40 -0.41
CA SER A 164 6.47 11.72 -0.68
C SER A 164 7.32 11.60 0.58
N ALA A 165 7.37 12.66 1.39
CA ALA A 165 8.07 12.62 2.68
C ALA A 165 7.44 11.61 3.65
N LYS A 166 6.11 11.55 3.75
CA LYS A 166 5.39 10.56 4.57
C LYS A 166 5.65 9.12 4.13
N LEU A 167 5.65 8.86 2.82
CA LEU A 167 5.97 7.54 2.27
C LEU A 167 7.42 7.15 2.55
N LEU A 168 8.36 8.08 2.33
CA LEU A 168 9.78 7.88 2.62
C LEU A 168 10.02 7.58 4.10
N MET A 169 9.44 8.36 5.01
CA MET A 169 9.55 8.14 6.45
C MET A 169 9.03 6.75 6.86
N ARG A 170 7.91 6.31 6.28
CA ARG A 170 7.38 4.96 6.51
C ARG A 170 8.30 3.87 5.95
N ALA A 171 8.87 4.07 4.76
CA ALA A 171 9.84 3.14 4.19
C ALA A 171 11.10 3.03 5.07
N LEU A 172 11.54 4.15 5.66
CA LEU A 172 12.69 4.21 6.58
C LEU A 172 12.46 3.47 7.90
N ILE A 173 11.23 3.43 8.41
CA ILE A 173 10.88 2.57 9.57
C ILE A 173 11.12 1.07 9.23
N HIS A 174 11.03 0.71 7.95
CA HIS A 174 11.25 -0.64 7.44
C HIS A 174 12.61 -0.82 6.72
N ARG A 175 13.62 -0.04 7.14
CA ARG A 175 14.94 0.13 6.48
C ARG A 175 15.60 -1.13 5.96
N GLU A 176 15.63 -2.19 6.77
CA GLU A 176 16.26 -3.48 6.41
C GLU A 176 15.58 -4.12 5.19
N PHE A 177 14.25 -4.11 5.16
CA PHE A 177 13.45 -4.65 4.06
C PHE A 177 13.41 -3.72 2.84
N ALA A 178 13.49 -2.40 3.05
CA ALA A 178 13.62 -1.42 1.97
C ALA A 178 14.91 -1.64 1.17
N LEU A 179 16.05 -1.81 1.85
CA LEU A 179 17.35 -2.05 1.22
C LEU A 179 17.39 -3.38 0.45
N ILE A 180 16.85 -4.46 1.01
CA ILE A 180 16.76 -5.78 0.36
C ILE A 180 15.90 -5.72 -0.92
N SER A 181 14.79 -4.98 -0.89
CA SER A 181 13.89 -4.84 -2.05
C SER A 181 14.51 -4.05 -3.20
N MET A 182 15.29 -3.02 -2.87
CA MET A 182 15.92 -2.16 -3.87
C MET A 182 17.10 -2.83 -4.58
N TRP A 183 17.83 -3.72 -3.89
CA TRP A 183 18.97 -4.46 -4.46
C TRP A 183 18.59 -5.51 -5.53
N ARG A 184 17.31 -5.93 -5.60
CA ARG A 184 16.87 -7.00 -6.52
C ARG A 184 16.16 -6.51 -7.79
N VAL A 185 16.07 -5.19 -8.02
CA VAL A 185 15.50 -4.63 -9.26
C VAL A 185 16.63 -4.31 -10.24
N PRO A 186 16.72 -4.97 -11.42
CA PRO A 186 17.83 -4.79 -12.38
C PRO A 186 17.92 -3.39 -13.00
N ALA A 187 16.85 -2.59 -12.90
CA ALA A 187 16.82 -1.19 -13.30
C ALA A 187 16.19 -0.39 -12.15
N MET A 188 17.01 0.41 -11.46
CA MET A 188 16.52 1.32 -10.43
C MET A 188 15.40 2.21 -11.00
N PRO A 189 14.22 2.28 -10.37
CA PRO A 189 13.23 3.30 -10.74
C PRO A 189 13.82 4.70 -10.52
N ILE A 190 13.39 5.66 -11.33
CA ILE A 190 13.80 7.07 -11.21
C ILE A 190 13.41 7.56 -9.79
N GLY A 191 14.37 8.08 -9.03
CA GLY A 191 14.20 8.47 -7.61
C GLY A 191 14.69 7.44 -6.58
N ALA A 192 14.94 6.18 -6.98
CA ALA A 192 15.52 5.18 -6.07
C ALA A 192 16.96 5.52 -5.64
N HIS A 193 17.71 6.26 -6.46
CA HIS A 193 19.06 6.72 -6.13
C HIS A 193 19.06 7.82 -5.07
N GLU A 194 18.06 8.71 -5.07
CA GLU A 194 17.84 9.69 -3.99
C GLU A 194 17.39 8.98 -2.70
N LEU A 195 16.46 8.03 -2.81
CA LEU A 195 16.01 7.25 -1.65
C LEU A 195 17.15 6.39 -1.07
N LEU A 196 18.02 5.83 -1.92
CA LEU A 196 19.26 5.15 -1.50
C LEU A 196 20.30 6.11 -0.92
N SER A 197 20.44 7.33 -1.43
CA SER A 197 21.32 8.32 -0.81
C SER A 197 20.81 8.71 0.58
N PHE A 198 19.50 8.89 0.75
CA PHE A 198 18.87 9.12 2.06
C PHE A 198 18.97 7.91 3.01
N LEU A 199 18.84 6.68 2.48
CA LEU A 199 19.04 5.44 3.24
C LEU A 199 20.51 5.19 3.60
N ALA A 200 21.46 5.70 2.81
CA ALA A 200 22.90 5.58 3.02
C ALA A 200 23.51 6.76 3.81
N GLU A 201 22.81 7.90 3.90
CA GLU A 201 23.27 9.11 4.60
C GLU A 201 23.56 8.89 6.10
N PRO A 202 22.74 8.12 6.86
CA PRO A 202 23.06 7.81 8.24
C PRO A 202 24.21 6.79 8.38
N LEU A 203 24.50 5.98 7.34
CA LEU A 203 25.68 5.10 7.34
C LEU A 203 26.97 5.91 7.14
N LYS A 204 26.90 7.03 6.42
CA LYS A 204 28.01 8.00 6.33
C LYS A 204 28.23 8.75 7.64
N GLN A 205 27.16 9.19 8.31
CA GLN A 205 27.26 9.85 9.62
C GLN A 205 27.80 8.91 10.72
N LEU A 206 27.46 7.61 10.69
CA LEU A 206 28.07 6.59 11.56
C LEU A 206 29.57 6.36 11.31
N SER A 207 30.10 6.76 10.14
CA SER A 207 31.52 6.63 9.83
C SER A 207 32.35 7.89 10.17
N GLU A 208 31.70 9.03 10.45
CA GLU A 208 32.38 10.34 10.58
C GLU A 208 32.22 11.07 11.92
N THR A 209 31.58 10.48 12.95
CA THR A 209 31.60 11.09 14.29
C THR A 209 31.83 10.06 15.40
N PRO A 210 32.98 10.11 16.11
CA PRO A 210 33.19 9.44 17.38
C PRO A 210 32.49 10.23 18.51
N ASP A 211 32.10 9.53 19.57
CA ASP A 211 31.76 10.07 20.90
C ASP A 211 30.53 10.99 21.03
N THR A 212 29.29 10.48 20.93
CA THR A 212 28.14 11.06 21.69
C THR A 212 26.85 10.22 21.77
N PHE A 213 26.90 8.89 21.75
CA PHE A 213 25.70 8.04 21.86
C PHE A 213 25.75 6.98 22.96
N GLU A 214 26.55 7.17 24.02
CA GLU A 214 26.61 6.19 25.11
C GLU A 214 25.34 6.14 26.00
N ASP A 215 24.45 7.13 25.94
CA ASP A 215 23.37 7.22 26.95
C ASP A 215 22.00 6.66 26.53
N TYR A 216 21.78 6.32 25.25
CA TYR A 216 20.50 5.77 24.78
C TYR A 216 20.52 4.27 24.45
N VAL A 217 21.68 3.61 24.54
CA VAL A 217 21.85 2.18 24.23
C VAL A 217 21.73 1.30 25.49
N SER A 218 21.85 1.88 26.68
CA SER A 218 21.85 1.13 27.95
C SER A 218 20.48 0.56 28.35
N GLU A 219 19.37 1.21 27.98
CA GLU A 219 18.03 0.77 28.43
C GLU A 219 17.43 -0.38 27.59
N ASN A 220 17.86 -0.58 26.34
CA ASN A 220 17.29 -1.61 25.45
C ASN A 220 18.06 -2.95 25.45
N LEU A 221 19.10 -3.10 26.28
CA LEU A 221 19.91 -4.34 26.35
C LEU A 221 19.58 -5.24 27.56
N LYS A 222 18.57 -4.89 28.37
CA LYS A 222 18.14 -5.73 29.51
C LYS A 222 17.14 -6.83 29.15
N GLU A 223 16.64 -6.88 27.92
CA GLU A 223 15.67 -7.91 27.49
C GLU A 223 16.32 -9.13 26.80
N PHE A 224 17.65 -9.17 26.71
CA PHE A 224 18.41 -10.29 26.11
C PHE A 224 19.53 -10.84 27.01
N GLN A 225 19.37 -10.73 28.34
CA GLN A 225 20.17 -11.52 29.29
C GLN A 225 19.34 -12.69 29.82
N ASP A 226 19.49 -13.83 29.16
CA ASP A 226 19.73 -15.15 29.77
C ASP A 226 20.58 -15.98 28.79
#